data_AF-A0A965SJ26-F1
#
_entry.id   AF-A0A965SJ26-F1
#
_cell.length_a   1.000
_cell.length_b   1.000
_cell.length_c   1.000
_cell.angle_alpha   90.00
_cell.angle_beta   90.00
_cell.angle_gamma   90.00
#
_symmetry.space_group_name_H-M   'P 1'
#
loop_
_entity.id
_entity.type
_entity.pdbx_description
1 polymer ?
#
loop_
_entity_poly.entity_id
_entity_poly.type
_entity_poly.pdbx_seq_one_letter_code
_entity_poly.pdbx_strand_id
1 'polypeptide(L)'
;MLPHVMRYNRDVVARRYADVGEALGSEYDPEAGIAAVEKLSASVGTNKRLRELGASNDNINDLTQDALRDLIILNTPKYPTRGDIHELYAVAL
;
A
#
# COMPACT_ATOMS: atom_id res chain seq x y z
N MET A 1 1.11 -0.59 -5.34
CA MET A 1 0.42 -1.09 -4.12
C MET A 1 1.03 -0.59 -2.81
N LEU A 2 2.32 -0.81 -2.54
CA LEU A 2 2.92 -0.59 -1.22
C LEU A 2 2.54 0.78 -0.56
N PRO A 3 2.70 1.94 -1.21
CA PRO A 3 2.32 3.22 -0.60
C PRO A 3 0.83 3.35 -0.25
N HIS A 4 -0.07 2.74 -1.02
CA HIS A 4 -1.51 2.75 -0.74
C HIS A 4 -1.83 1.95 0.52
N VAL A 5 -1.22 0.76 0.66
CA VAL A 5 -1.37 -0.08 1.86
C VAL A 5 -0.74 0.58 3.09
N MET A 6 0.40 1.27 2.93
CA MET A 6 0.99 2.04 4.02
C MET A 6 0.05 3.14 4.51
N ARG A 7 -0.56 3.92 3.61
CA ARG A 7 -1.56 4.92 4.01
C ARG A 7 -2.75 4.31 4.76
N TYR A 8 -3.23 3.15 4.30
CA TYR A 8 -4.32 2.44 4.96
C TYR A 8 -3.95 1.97 6.39
N ASN A 9 -2.71 1.51 6.58
CA ASN A 9 -2.21 1.00 7.87
C ASN A 9 -1.68 2.10 8.79
N ARG A 10 -1.45 3.31 8.29
CA ARG A 10 -0.75 4.41 8.99
C ARG A 10 -1.29 4.65 10.39
N ASP A 11 -2.60 4.71 10.56
CA ASP A 11 -3.21 5.06 11.85
C ASP A 11 -2.90 4.02 12.96
N VAL A 12 -2.51 2.80 12.60
CA VAL A 12 -2.17 1.72 13.53
C VAL A 12 -0.65 1.57 13.73
N VAL A 13 0.17 2.00 12.76
CA VAL A 13 1.63 1.80 12.79
C VAL A 13 2.45 3.06 12.50
N ALA A 14 1.89 4.25 12.73
CA ALA A 14 2.49 5.55 12.42
C ALA A 14 3.94 5.67 12.86
N ARG A 15 4.24 5.30 14.12
CA ARG A 15 5.61 5.34 14.66
C ARG A 15 6.60 4.49 13.83
N ARG A 16 6.18 3.29 13.41
CA ARG A 16 7.04 2.41 12.60
C ARG A 16 7.29 2.98 11.21
N TYR A 17 6.34 3.74 10.65
CA TYR A 17 6.56 4.44 9.38
C TYR A 17 7.43 5.68 9.52
N ALA A 18 7.39 6.38 10.65
CA ALA A 18 8.37 7.42 10.96
C ALA A 18 9.79 6.82 11.07
N ASP A 19 9.96 5.67 11.74
CA ASP A 19 11.24 4.96 11.82
C ASP A 19 11.77 4.57 10.41
N VAL A 20 10.88 4.11 9.51
CA VAL A 20 11.23 3.82 8.11
C VAL A 20 11.67 5.09 7.37
N GLY A 21 10.97 6.20 7.57
CA GLY A 21 11.33 7.49 6.98
C GLY A 21 12.73 7.95 7.39
N GLU A 22 13.02 7.95 8.69
CA GLU A 22 14.34 8.27 9.22
C GLU A 22 15.43 7.38 8.62
N ALA A 23 15.18 6.06 8.53
CA ALA A 23 16.11 5.11 7.91
C ALA A 23 16.34 5.37 6.39
N LEU A 24 15.36 5.99 5.72
CA LEU A 24 15.46 6.43 4.33
C LEU A 24 15.99 7.87 4.18
N GLY A 25 16.35 8.52 5.28
CA GLY A 25 16.89 9.88 5.31
C GLY A 25 15.84 10.99 5.22
N SER A 26 14.58 10.72 5.56
CA SER A 26 13.53 11.74 5.72
C SER A 26 13.35 12.17 7.18
N GLU A 27 12.47 13.14 7.41
CA GLU A 27 12.05 13.52 8.76
C GLU A 27 11.38 12.36 9.50
N TYR A 28 11.45 12.38 10.84
CA TYR A 28 10.76 11.43 11.72
C TYR A 28 9.25 11.73 11.75
N ASP A 29 8.58 11.40 10.65
CA ASP A 29 7.15 11.62 10.44
C ASP A 29 6.59 10.48 9.55
N PRO A 30 5.42 9.91 9.88
CA PRO A 30 4.85 8.81 9.09
C PRO A 30 4.54 9.18 7.64
N GLU A 31 4.11 10.42 7.35
CA GLU A 31 3.84 10.87 5.97
C GLU A 31 5.15 11.06 5.21
N ALA A 32 6.17 11.63 5.85
CA ALA A 32 7.51 11.73 5.29
C ALA A 32 8.07 10.33 4.92
N GLY A 33 7.86 9.33 5.79
CA GLY A 33 8.25 7.94 5.52
C GLY A 33 7.50 7.31 4.33
N ILE A 34 6.18 7.51 4.22
CA ILE A 34 5.40 7.05 3.07
C ILE A 34 5.88 7.74 1.77
N ALA A 35 6.11 9.06 1.82
CA ALA A 35 6.60 9.83 0.68
C ALA A 35 8.01 9.40 0.25
N ALA A 36 8.89 9.06 1.20
CA ALA A 36 10.22 8.52 0.92
C ALA A 36 10.14 7.18 0.16
N VAL A 37 9.23 6.28 0.55
CA VAL A 37 8.99 5.01 -0.16
C VAL A 37 8.44 5.25 -1.57
N GLU A 38 7.55 6.23 -1.76
CA GLU A 38 7.06 6.61 -3.09
C GLU A 38 8.16 7.15 -3.99
N LYS A 39 9.01 8.05 -3.46
CA LYS A 39 10.16 8.58 -4.17
C LYS A 39 11.14 7.47 -4.55
N LEU A 40 11.42 6.54 -3.65
CA LEU A 40 12.28 5.39 -3.93
C LEU A 40 11.67 4.53 -5.05
N SER A 41 10.38 4.22 -4.95
CA SER A 41 9.65 3.42 -5.94
C SER A 41 9.72 4.07 -7.34
N ALA A 42 9.60 5.41 -7.40
CA ALA A 42 9.77 6.16 -8.65
C ALA A 42 11.21 6.11 -9.19
N SER A 43 12.22 6.22 -8.32
CA SER A 43 13.62 6.18 -8.73
C SER A 43 14.05 4.85 -9.36
N VAL A 44 13.39 3.74 -8.96
CA VAL A 44 13.66 2.38 -9.48
C VAL A 44 12.61 1.90 -10.49
N GLY A 45 11.65 2.74 -10.87
CA GLY A 45 10.66 2.44 -11.92
C GLY A 45 9.54 1.46 -11.53
N THR A 46 9.23 1.34 -10.22
CA THR A 46 8.17 0.46 -9.69
C THR A 46 6.89 1.20 -9.31
N ASN A 47 6.86 2.52 -9.42
CA ASN A 47 5.72 3.39 -9.13
C ASN A 47 4.60 3.35 -10.19
N LYS A 48 4.35 2.18 -10.77
CA LYS A 48 3.34 1.98 -11.82
C LYS A 48 1.95 1.81 -11.21
N ARG A 49 0.93 2.30 -11.91
CA ARG A 49 -0.48 1.97 -11.69
C ARG A 49 -0.76 0.55 -12.15
N LEU A 50 -1.76 -0.11 -11.57
CA LEU A 50 -2.09 -1.48 -11.96
C LEU A 50 -2.55 -1.57 -13.43
N ARG A 51 -3.19 -0.52 -13.96
CA ARG A 51 -3.55 -0.48 -15.39
C ARG A 51 -2.35 -0.55 -16.33
N GLU A 52 -1.20 0.00 -15.92
CA GLU A 52 0.04 -0.05 -16.69
C GLU A 52 0.67 -1.46 -16.67
N LEU A 53 0.16 -2.33 -15.80
CA LEU A 53 0.53 -3.74 -15.67
C LEU A 53 -0.54 -4.68 -16.25
N GLY A 54 -1.58 -4.15 -16.88
CA GLY A 54 -2.64 -4.92 -17.54
C GLY A 54 -3.89 -5.18 -16.71
N ALA A 55 -4.02 -4.61 -15.51
CA ALA A 55 -5.26 -4.70 -14.73
C ALA A 55 -6.33 -3.73 -15.25
N SER A 56 -7.59 -4.08 -15.07
CA SER A 56 -8.76 -3.23 -15.35
C SER A 56 -9.73 -3.22 -14.16
N ASN A 57 -10.78 -2.39 -14.25
CA ASN A 57 -11.85 -2.37 -13.25
C ASN A 57 -12.53 -3.75 -13.11
N ASP A 58 -12.63 -4.50 -14.21
CA ASP A 58 -13.26 -5.84 -14.20
C ASP A 58 -12.46 -6.84 -13.35
N ASN A 59 -11.16 -6.61 -13.16
CA ASN A 59 -10.32 -7.47 -12.32
C ASN A 59 -10.47 -7.20 -10.81
N ILE A 60 -11.02 -6.05 -10.40
CA ILE A 60 -10.99 -5.63 -8.98
C ILE A 60 -11.72 -6.64 -8.08
N ASN A 61 -12.85 -7.18 -8.53
CA ASN A 61 -13.64 -8.14 -7.75
C ASN A 61 -12.87 -9.44 -7.48
N ASP A 62 -12.19 -9.96 -8.50
CA ASP A 62 -11.39 -11.19 -8.39
C ASP A 62 -10.13 -10.95 -7.56
N LEU A 63 -9.41 -9.84 -7.80
CA LEU A 63 -8.26 -9.44 -7.00
C LEU A 63 -8.61 -9.28 -5.52
N THR A 64 -9.77 -8.68 -5.23
CA THR A 64 -10.29 -8.55 -3.86
C THR A 64 -10.57 -9.91 -3.23
N GLN A 65 -11.17 -10.82 -4.00
CA GLN A 65 -11.49 -12.17 -3.53
C GLN A 65 -10.22 -12.99 -3.26
N ASP A 66 -9.20 -12.86 -4.11
CA ASP A 66 -7.94 -13.56 -3.96
C ASP A 66 -7.14 -13.01 -2.78
N ALA A 67 -7.10 -11.69 -2.59
CA ALA A 67 -6.47 -11.08 -1.41
C ALA A 67 -7.12 -11.52 -0.09
N LEU A 68 -8.45 -11.73 -0.06
CA LEU A 68 -9.15 -12.28 1.11
C LEU A 68 -8.84 -13.76 1.39
N ARG A 69 -8.42 -14.51 0.37
CA ARG A 69 -8.05 -15.93 0.49
C ARG A 69 -6.57 -16.13 0.80
N ASP A 70 -5.74 -15.11 0.57
CA ASP A 70 -4.32 -15.14 0.89
C ASP A 70 -4.12 -15.06 2.41
N LEU A 71 -3.54 -16.12 3.00
CA LEU A 71 -3.27 -16.19 4.44
C LEU A 71 -2.32 -15.09 4.95
N ILE A 72 -1.55 -14.44 4.07
CA ILE A 72 -0.71 -13.29 4.43
C ILE A 72 -1.55 -12.13 4.96
N ILE A 73 -2.85 -12.06 4.64
CA ILE A 73 -3.77 -11.05 5.19
C ILE A 73 -3.84 -11.09 6.73
N LEU A 74 -3.55 -12.22 7.36
CA LEU A 74 -3.56 -12.35 8.83
C LEU A 74 -2.41 -11.58 9.50
N ASN A 75 -1.37 -11.21 8.76
CA ASN A 75 -0.19 -10.51 9.27
C ASN A 75 -0.27 -8.99 9.13
N THR A 76 -1.34 -8.45 8.54
CA THR A 76 -1.52 -7.01 8.41
C THR A 76 -1.83 -6.38 9.77
N PRO A 77 -1.28 -5.20 10.11
CA PRO A 77 -1.53 -4.56 11.39
C PRO A 77 -2.97 -4.06 11.55
N LYS A 78 -3.66 -3.75 10.44
CA LYS A 78 -5.07 -3.33 10.41
C LYS A 78 -5.85 -4.30 9.53
N TYR A 79 -6.59 -5.23 10.14
CA TYR A 79 -7.34 -6.23 9.38
C TYR A 79 -8.41 -5.56 8.50
N PRO A 80 -8.36 -5.71 7.17
CA PRO A 80 -9.26 -5.00 6.26
C PRO A 80 -10.59 -5.73 6.09
N THR A 81 -11.65 -4.97 5.84
CA THR A 81 -12.90 -5.50 5.29
C THR A 81 -12.74 -5.78 3.79
N ARG A 82 -13.69 -6.50 3.21
CA ARG A 82 -13.77 -6.65 1.74
C ARG A 82 -13.80 -5.28 1.02
N GLY A 83 -14.53 -4.32 1.58
CA GLY A 83 -14.65 -2.97 1.01
C GLY A 83 -13.31 -2.23 1.02
N ASP A 84 -12.53 -2.36 2.09
CA ASP A 84 -11.21 -1.74 2.19
C ASP A 84 -10.24 -2.28 1.12
N ILE A 85 -10.22 -3.60 0.92
CA ILE A 85 -9.37 -4.23 -0.11
C ILE A 85 -9.80 -3.79 -1.52
N HIS A 86 -11.12 -3.77 -1.77
CA HIS A 86 -11.66 -3.32 -3.05
C HIS A 86 -11.23 -1.88 -3.34
N GLU A 87 -11.35 -0.98 -2.37
CA GLU A 87 -10.93 0.42 -2.52
C GLU A 87 -9.41 0.54 -2.71
N LEU A 88 -8.61 -0.26 -2.00
CA LEU A 88 -7.15 -0.28 -2.19
C LEU A 88 -6.75 -0.64 -3.62
N TYR A 89 -7.44 -1.61 -4.24
CA TYR A 89 -7.24 -1.93 -5.65
C TYR A 89 -7.76 -0.82 -6.57
N ALA A 90 -8.92 -0.23 -6.28
CA ALA A 90 -9.50 0.85 -7.08
C ALA A 90 -8.62 2.10 -7.13
N VAL A 91 -8.06 2.52 -6.00
CA VAL A 91 -7.15 3.69 -5.92
C VAL A 91 -5.80 3.41 -6.59
N ALA A 92 -5.36 2.14 -6.61
CA ALA A 92 -4.09 1.74 -7.23
C ALA A 92 -4.17 1.45 -8.73
N LEU A 93 -5.38 1.26 -9.26
CA LEU A 93 -5.64 1.04 -10.69
C LEU A 93 -5.24 2.25 -11.53
#